data_AF-A0A0M2SVD7-F1
#
_entry.id   AF-A0A0M2SVD7-F1
#
_cell.length_a   1.000
_cell.length_b   1.000
_cell.length_c   1.000
_cell.angle_alpha   90.00
_cell.angle_beta   90.00
_cell.angle_gamma   90.00
#
_symmetry.space_group_name_H-M   'P 1'
#
loop_
_entity.id
_entity.type
_entity.pdbx_description
1 polymer ?
#
loop_
_entity_poly.entity_id
_entity_poly.type
_entity_poly.pdbx_seq_one_letter_code
_entity_poly.pdbx_strand_id
1 'polypeptide(L)'
;MLLVRHAIGSRLFYQTEHYEIKKNEDKWIISFPISYEKAMNIQKFKEELNLFAVEDTQKTWYYSSDAELLFDKDNEQLLVFADHKTVYPI
;
A
#
# COMPACT_ATOMS: atom_id res chain seq x y z
N MET A 1 -2.10 0.17 11.77
CA MET A 1 -1.41 1.20 10.96
C MET A 1 -0.93 0.67 9.61
N LEU A 2 -1.20 1.38 8.51
CA LEU A 2 -0.59 1.16 7.20
C LEU A 2 0.50 2.21 6.93
N LEU A 3 1.65 1.76 6.43
CA LEU A 3 2.77 2.61 6.01
C LEU A 3 3.07 2.37 4.53
N VAL A 4 3.04 3.41 3.71
CA VAL A 4 3.49 3.39 2.31
C VAL A 4 4.86 4.04 2.24
N ARG A 5 5.87 3.25 1.89
CA ARG A 5 7.28 3.68 1.88
C ARG A 5 7.92 3.43 0.54
N HIS A 6 8.93 4.24 0.23
CA HIS A 6 9.83 3.98 -0.86
C HIS A 6 10.69 2.75 -0.57
N ALA A 7 10.85 1.85 -1.54
CA ALA A 7 11.66 0.66 -1.40
C ALA A 7 13.15 1.04 -1.20
N ILE A 8 13.62 2.07 -1.91
CA ILE A 8 14.99 2.56 -1.78
C ILE A 8 15.06 3.63 -0.69
N GLY A 9 15.86 3.41 0.35
CA GLY A 9 16.07 4.39 1.42
C GLY A 9 14.88 4.59 2.39
N SER A 10 13.79 3.83 2.24
CA SER A 10 12.69 3.74 3.22
C SER A 10 11.96 5.07 3.53
N ARG A 11 12.00 6.04 2.61
CA ARG A 11 11.26 7.30 2.76
C ARG A 11 9.77 7.03 2.93
N LEU A 12 9.14 7.64 3.93
CA LEU A 12 7.69 7.56 4.13
C LEU A 12 6.96 8.45 3.12
N PHE A 13 6.05 7.89 2.34
CA PHE A 13 5.14 8.64 1.48
C PHE A 13 3.80 8.92 2.15
N TYR A 14 3.27 7.91 2.83
CA TYR A 14 1.94 8.00 3.42
C TYR A 14 1.80 7.06 4.62
N GLN A 15 0.95 7.45 5.56
CA GLN A 15 0.60 6.67 6.73
C GLN A 15 -0.87 6.91 7.07
N THR A 16 -1.58 5.85 7.45
CA THR A 16 -2.99 5.91 7.85
C THR A 16 -3.35 4.76 8.79
N GLU A 17 -4.35 4.97 9.66
CA GLU A 17 -5.03 3.89 10.39
C GLU A 17 -6.26 3.37 9.64
N HIS A 18 -6.79 4.17 8.70
CA HIS A 18 -7.95 3.82 7.89
C HIS A 18 -7.46 3.19 6.59
N TYR A 19 -7.60 1.87 6.48
CA TYR A 19 -7.30 1.11 5.28
C TYR A 19 -8.04 -0.22 5.32
N GLU A 20 -8.17 -0.87 4.17
CA GLU A 20 -8.71 -2.21 4.04
C GLU A 20 -7.74 -3.06 3.22
N ILE A 21 -7.65 -4.36 3.57
CA ILE A 21 -6.90 -5.35 2.80
C ILE A 21 -7.85 -6.49 2.46
N LYS A 22 -8.15 -6.66 1.17
CA LYS A 22 -8.95 -7.77 0.65
C LYS A 22 -8.09 -8.67 -0.21
N LYS A 23 -8.16 -9.99 0.02
CA LYS A 23 -7.60 -10.96 -0.93
C LYS A 23 -8.59 -11.13 -2.08
N ASN A 24 -8.14 -10.92 -3.31
CA ASN A 24 -8.91 -11.18 -4.52
C ASN A 24 -8.09 -12.11 -5.43
N GLU A 25 -8.54 -13.36 -5.57
CA GLU A 25 -7.80 -14.42 -6.26
C GLU A 25 -6.36 -14.55 -5.70
N ASP A 26 -5.36 -14.31 -6.56
CA ASP A 26 -3.93 -14.41 -6.24
C ASP A 26 -3.31 -13.08 -5.81
N LYS A 27 -4.10 -11.99 -5.74
CA LYS A 27 -3.63 -10.66 -5.37
C LYS A 27 -4.28 -10.16 -4.08
N TRP A 28 -3.61 -9.22 -3.42
CA TRP A 28 -4.15 -8.42 -2.33
C TRP A 28 -4.46 -7.02 -2.83
N ILE A 29 -5.69 -6.59 -2.62
CA ILE A 29 -6.15 -5.23 -2.89
C ILE A 29 -6.11 -4.48 -1.57
N ILE A 30 -5.24 -3.49 -1.50
CA ILE A 30 -5.05 -2.63 -0.33
C ILE A 30 -5.61 -1.27 -0.67
N SER A 31 -6.69 -0.86 -0.02
CA SER A 31 -7.35 0.42 -0.26
C SER A 31 -7.21 1.35 0.94
N PHE A 32 -7.00 2.64 0.69
CA PHE A 32 -6.98 3.65 1.74
C PHE A 32 -7.36 5.04 1.19
N PRO A 33 -8.07 5.87 1.99
CA PRO A 33 -8.42 7.22 1.60
C PRO A 33 -7.17 8.08 1.47
N ILE A 34 -7.10 8.89 0.40
CA ILE A 34 -5.97 9.78 0.14
C ILE A 34 -6.38 10.88 -0.85
N SER A 35 -5.80 12.06 -0.75
CA SER A 35 -6.04 13.11 -1.75
C SER A 35 -5.42 12.75 -3.09
N TYR A 36 -6.05 13.19 -4.18
CA TYR A 36 -5.55 12.99 -5.54
C TYR A 36 -4.08 13.44 -5.71
N GLU A 37 -3.72 14.61 -5.19
CA GLU A 37 -2.34 15.13 -5.27
C GLU A 37 -1.32 14.18 -4.63
N LYS A 38 -1.63 13.66 -3.44
CA LYS A 38 -0.75 12.71 -2.74
C LYS A 38 -0.71 11.37 -3.46
N ALA A 39 -1.85 10.88 -3.97
CA ALA A 39 -1.90 9.67 -4.78
C ALA A 39 -1.01 9.78 -6.03
N MET A 40 -1.07 10.91 -6.74
CA MET A 40 -0.21 11.14 -7.91
C MET A 40 1.28 11.23 -7.55
N ASN A 41 1.61 11.71 -6.36
CA ASN A 41 3.00 11.68 -5.88
C ASN A 41 3.48 10.26 -5.58
N ILE A 42 2.63 9.40 -5.01
CA ILE A 42 2.93 7.97 -4.82
C ILE A 42 3.07 7.25 -6.17
N GLN A 43 2.17 7.55 -7.12
CA GLN A 43 2.15 6.95 -8.46
C GLN A 43 3.48 7.11 -9.20
N LYS A 44 4.20 8.21 -8.99
CA LYS A 44 5.54 8.47 -9.59
C LYS A 44 6.59 7.44 -9.18
N PHE A 45 6.39 6.76 -8.05
CA PHE A 45 7.31 5.78 -7.48
C PHE A 45 6.69 4.39 -7.39
N LYS A 46 5.66 4.10 -8.20
CA LYS A 46 4.85 2.88 -8.11
C LYS A 46 5.65 1.58 -8.15
N GLU A 47 6.75 1.55 -8.90
CA GLU A 47 7.65 0.40 -9.05
C GLU A 47 8.56 0.19 -7.84
N GLU A 48 8.61 1.16 -6.93
CA GLU A 48 9.49 1.18 -5.77
C GLU A 48 8.68 1.42 -4.49
N LEU A 49 7.54 0.75 -4.33
CA LEU A 49 6.69 0.85 -3.14
C LEU A 49 6.77 -0.39 -2.25
N ASN A 50 6.93 -0.12 -0.95
CA ASN A 50 6.71 -1.08 0.13
C ASN A 50 5.51 -0.65 0.95
N LEU A 51 4.57 -1.58 1.17
CA LEU A 51 3.41 -1.37 2.03
C LEU A 51 3.56 -2.22 3.29
N PHE A 52 3.55 -1.59 4.46
CA PHE A 52 3.61 -2.29 5.73
C PHE A 52 2.31 -2.10 6.51
N ALA A 53 1.57 -3.18 6.72
CA ALA A 53 0.48 -3.23 7.69
C ALA A 53 1.07 -3.66 9.04
N VAL A 54 1.02 -2.75 10.01
CA VAL A 54 1.51 -2.95 11.38
C VAL A 54 0.30 -3.16 12.29
N GLU A 55 0.28 -4.31 12.93
CA GLU A 55 -0.68 -4.76 13.93
C GLU A 55 0.06 -4.98 15.26
N ASP A 56 -0.67 -5.22 16.35
CA ASP A 56 -0.08 -5.31 17.70
C ASP A 56 0.95 -6.43 17.84
N THR A 57 0.78 -7.53 17.11
CA THR A 57 1.59 -8.75 17.24
C THR A 57 2.40 -9.09 15.99
N GLN A 58 2.19 -8.34 14.90
CA GLN A 58 2.85 -8.64 13.63
C GLN A 58 2.97 -7.41 12.74
N LYS A 59 3.95 -7.47 11.85
CA LYS A 59 4.07 -6.57 10.71
C LYS A 59 4.00 -7.38 9.43
N THR A 60 3.06 -7.06 8.57
CA THR A 60 2.96 -7.64 7.24
C THR A 60 3.51 -6.67 6.20
N TRP A 61 4.40 -7.16 5.34
CA TRP A 61 4.90 -6.45 4.16
C TRP A 61 4.18 -6.95 2.91
N TYR A 62 3.60 -6.02 2.15
CA TYR A 62 3.02 -6.23 0.84
C TYR A 62 3.83 -5.47 -0.22
N TYR A 63 4.05 -6.13 -1.36
CA TYR A 63 4.71 -5.54 -2.53
C TYR A 63 4.15 -6.15 -3.82
N SER A 64 4.38 -5.47 -4.94
CA SER A 64 3.81 -5.79 -6.24
C SER A 64 4.90 -5.94 -7.29
N SER A 65 4.86 -7.02 -8.08
CA SER A 65 5.73 -7.15 -9.26
C SER A 65 5.27 -6.25 -10.42
N ASP A 66 3.96 -6.02 -10.55
CA ASP A 66 3.36 -5.28 -11.67
C ASP A 66 3.22 -3.76 -11.39
N ALA A 67 3.48 -3.33 -10.15
CA ALA A 67 3.35 -1.95 -9.70
C ALA A 67 1.97 -1.34 -10.01
N GLU A 68 0.91 -2.15 -9.90
CA GLU A 68 -0.45 -1.75 -10.24
C GLU A 68 -1.09 -0.92 -9.11
N LEU A 69 -1.53 0.28 -9.48
CA LEU A 69 -2.14 1.29 -8.61
C LEU A 69 -3.31 1.95 -9.35
N LEU A 70 -4.44 2.12 -8.67
CA LEU A 70 -5.62 2.81 -9.19
C LEU A 70 -6.10 3.85 -8.19
N PHE A 71 -6.25 5.10 -8.62
CA PHE A 71 -6.96 6.10 -7.84
C PHE A 71 -8.45 6.06 -8.19
N ASP A 72 -9.25 5.65 -7.22
CA ASP A 72 -10.71 5.68 -7.30
C ASP A 72 -11.19 7.08 -6.91
N LYS A 73 -11.64 7.82 -7.91
CA LYS A 73 -12.09 9.21 -7.77
C LYS A 73 -13.42 9.32 -7.04
N ASP A 74 -14.28 8.32 -7.16
CA ASP A 74 -15.63 8.38 -6.60
C ASP A 74 -15.59 8.21 -5.08
N ASN A 75 -14.62 7.43 -4.58
CA ASN A 75 -14.42 7.17 -3.16
C ASN A 75 -13.18 7.88 -2.56
N GLU A 76 -12.48 8.70 -3.33
CA GLU A 76 -11.23 9.40 -2.96
C GLU A 76 -10.20 8.51 -2.26
N GLN A 77 -9.91 7.36 -2.88
CA GLN A 77 -9.02 6.35 -2.33
C GLN A 77 -8.01 5.84 -3.35
N LEU A 78 -6.86 5.37 -2.86
CA LEU A 78 -5.86 4.67 -3.67
C LEU A 78 -5.99 3.17 -3.41
N LEU A 79 -6.08 2.40 -4.48
CA LEU A 79 -6.06 0.95 -4.49
C LEU A 79 -4.68 0.50 -4.95
N VAL A 80 -4.04 -0.34 -4.16
CA VAL A 80 -2.75 -0.95 -4.45
C VAL A 80 -2.93 -2.45 -4.60
N PHE A 81 -2.45 -3.00 -5.71
CA PHE A 81 -2.57 -4.42 -6.03
C PHE A 81 -1.22 -5.08 -5.80
N ALA A 82 -1.11 -5.86 -4.74
CA ALA A 82 0.09 -6.62 -4.39
C ALA A 82 -0.09 -8.11 -4.75
N ASP A 83 0.95 -8.74 -5.25
CA ASP A 83 1.02 -10.18 -5.56
C ASP A 83 1.93 -10.94 -4.58
N HIS A 84 2.56 -10.20 -3.66
CA HIS A 84 3.43 -10.77 -2.65
C HIS A 84 3.12 -10.24 -1.24
N LYS A 85 3.32 -11.14 -0.26
CA LYS A 85 3.12 -10.88 1.16
C LYS A 85 4.17 -11.62 2.00
N THR A 86 4.79 -10.92 2.95
CA THR A 86 5.65 -11.52 3.99
C THR A 86 5.18 -11.06 5.36
N VAL A 87 4.98 -12.01 6.29
CA VAL A 87 4.58 -11.71 7.68
C VAL A 87 5.79 -11.82 8.58
N TYR A 88 6.02 -10.78 9.38
CA TYR A 88 7.04 -10.72 10.42
C TYR A 88 6.35 -10.69 11.78
N PRO A 89 6.45 -11.74 12.62
CA PRO A 89 6.00 -11.65 14.01
C PRO A 89 6.82 -10.59 14.76
N ILE A 90 6.18 -9.89 15.71
CA ILE A 90 6.81 -8.89 16.57
C ILE A 90 7.04 -9.48 17.96
#